data_AF-A0A6A5RIB4-F1
#
_entry.id   AF-A0A6A5RIB4-F1
#
_cell.length_a   1.000
_cell.length_b   1.000
_cell.length_c   1.000
_cell.angle_alpha   90.00
_cell.angle_beta   90.00
_cell.angle_gamma   90.00
#
_symmetry.space_group_name_H-M   'P 1'
#
loop_
_entity.id
_entity.type
_entity.pdbx_description
1 polymer ?
#
loop_
_entity_poly.entity_id
_entity_poly.type
_entity_poly.pdbx_seq_one_letter_code
_entity_poly.pdbx_strand_id
1 'polypeptide(L)'
;MRRLIVPHEDPSSPLGTTIDVDFPRGPELTWTDFHPELHGSSALPSPQDRISSGPQWRRVADEIDDVRARFINHNPIGFHPRCSSVDRSAVLVVYNEALVKLEHASNIDAIKIYLEVKTKVSTILDLREAKPDDAVFYIKSAFLSPLEPHYAQPRLDYYDRGFSDGDDSFYRSGIGRLVEWRKGGWPNIYPAEAVEREMRERERRASMSLIEIHGDDLLKAQTANPLDWGEEVDADSNRPWR
;
A
#
# COMPACT_ATOMS: atom_id res chain seq x y z
N MET A 1 34.87 20.25 40.93
CA MET A 1 34.37 19.81 39.61
C MET A 1 33.10 20.59 39.29
N ARG A 2 33.10 21.46 38.28
CA ARG A 2 31.93 22.27 37.89
C ARG A 2 31.20 21.55 36.75
N ARG A 3 29.91 21.24 36.94
CA ARG A 3 29.04 20.68 35.89
C ARG A 3 28.63 21.82 34.94
N LEU A 4 29.01 21.71 33.67
CA LEU A 4 28.46 22.53 32.58
C LEU A 4 27.03 22.04 32.32
N ILE A 5 26.04 22.88 32.58
CA ILE A 5 24.66 22.68 32.13
C ILE A 5 24.55 23.44 30.81
N VAL A 6 24.44 22.70 29.71
CA VAL A 6 24.11 23.26 28.40
C VAL A 6 22.59 23.39 28.33
N PRO A 7 22.02 24.61 28.26
CA PRO A 7 20.60 24.76 28.05
C PRO A 7 20.26 24.25 26.64
N HIS A 8 19.41 23.24 26.55
CA HIS A 8 18.79 22.86 25.28
C HIS A 8 17.63 23.84 25.05
N GLU A 9 17.74 24.66 24.01
CA GLU A 9 16.59 25.39 23.48
C GLU A 9 15.59 24.36 22.93
N ASP A 10 14.32 24.50 23.31
CA ASP A 10 13.24 23.72 22.71
C ASP A 10 13.25 23.95 21.19
N PRO A 11 13.16 22.89 20.38
CA PRO A 11 13.19 23.03 18.93
C PRO A 11 12.02 23.93 18.52
N SER A 12 12.37 25.13 18.06
CA SER A 12 11.44 26.09 17.50
C SER A 12 10.62 25.38 16.42
N SER A 13 9.32 25.17 16.70
CA SER A 13 8.39 24.55 15.75
C SER A 13 8.46 25.34 14.45
N PRO A 14 8.85 24.71 13.31
CA PRO A 14 8.75 25.38 12.04
C PRO A 14 7.29 25.74 11.82
N LEU A 15 7.06 27.02 11.54
CA LEU A 15 5.77 27.61 11.19
C LEU A 15 4.96 26.66 10.31
N GLY A 16 3.69 26.53 10.67
CA GLY A 16 2.71 25.63 10.07
C GLY A 16 2.76 25.68 8.55
N THR A 17 3.40 24.67 7.97
CA THR A 17 2.89 24.11 6.74
C THR A 17 1.85 23.12 7.21
N THR A 18 0.60 23.57 7.34
CA THR A 18 -0.53 22.65 7.25
C THR A 18 -0.41 22.02 5.88
N ILE A 19 0.32 20.91 5.80
CA ILE A 19 0.26 20.04 4.65
C ILE A 19 -1.18 19.59 4.66
N ASP A 20 -1.94 20.06 3.69
CA ASP A 20 -3.26 19.56 3.40
C ASP A 20 -3.06 18.10 2.96
N VAL A 21 -3.05 17.18 3.94
CA VAL A 21 -2.89 15.74 3.71
C VAL A 21 -4.24 15.10 3.45
N ASP A 22 -5.16 15.84 2.84
CA ASP A 22 -6.14 15.24 1.96
C ASP A 22 -5.34 14.68 0.76
N PHE A 23 -4.80 13.45 0.92
CA PHE A 23 -4.61 12.56 -0.21
C PHE A 23 -5.88 11.72 -0.32
N PRO A 24 -7.00 12.28 -0.84
CA PRO A 24 -8.09 11.44 -1.31
C PRO A 24 -7.47 10.49 -2.33
N ARG A 25 -7.92 9.24 -2.35
CA ARG A 25 -7.54 8.24 -3.36
C ARG A 25 -7.45 8.94 -4.72
N GLY A 26 -6.22 9.21 -5.18
CA GLY A 26 -6.00 9.58 -6.57
C GLY A 26 -6.56 8.46 -7.43
N PRO A 27 -7.02 8.75 -8.65
CA PRO A 27 -7.67 7.76 -9.52
C PRO A 27 -6.84 6.47 -9.59
N GLU A 28 -7.53 5.33 -9.55
CA GLU A 28 -7.01 3.95 -9.64
C GLU A 28 -5.57 3.90 -10.16
N LEU A 29 -4.59 3.82 -9.24
CA LEU A 29 -3.18 3.70 -9.61
C LEU A 29 -3.00 2.49 -10.53
N THR A 30 -2.18 2.66 -11.54
CA THR A 30 -1.94 1.66 -12.58
C THR A 30 -0.47 1.26 -12.62
N TRP A 31 -0.17 0.19 -13.36
CA TRP A 31 1.20 -0.25 -13.58
C TRP A 31 2.12 0.84 -14.16
N THR A 32 1.57 1.70 -15.04
CA THR A 32 2.31 2.77 -15.70
C THR A 32 2.65 3.94 -14.79
N ASP A 33 1.92 4.12 -13.69
CA ASP A 33 2.27 5.12 -12.66
C ASP A 33 3.60 4.83 -11.97
N PHE A 34 4.06 3.57 -12.01
CA PHE A 34 5.32 3.12 -11.43
C PHE A 34 6.36 2.74 -12.48
N HIS A 35 5.90 2.40 -13.68
CA HIS A 35 6.70 1.98 -14.82
C HIS A 35 6.28 2.78 -16.06
N PRO A 36 6.61 4.07 -16.15
CA PRO A 36 6.20 4.89 -17.28
C PRO A 36 6.66 4.26 -18.60
N GLU A 37 5.76 4.20 -19.59
CA GLU A 37 6.14 3.78 -20.93
C GLU A 37 7.16 4.77 -21.49
N LEU A 38 8.21 4.27 -22.13
CA LEU A 38 8.96 5.09 -23.08
C LEU A 38 7.97 5.43 -24.19
N HIS A 39 7.70 6.72 -24.43
CA HIS A 39 7.00 7.16 -25.64
C HIS A 39 7.63 6.45 -26.85
N GLY A 40 6.93 5.45 -27.41
CA GLY A 40 7.40 4.67 -28.57
C GLY A 40 7.58 3.16 -28.40
N SER A 41 7.26 2.53 -27.27
CA SER A 41 7.37 1.06 -27.18
C SER A 41 6.24 0.40 -26.38
N SER A 42 5.01 0.62 -26.83
CA SER A 42 3.86 -0.18 -26.41
C SER A 42 3.72 -1.39 -27.33
N ALA A 43 4.09 -2.56 -26.83
CA ALA A 43 3.49 -3.86 -27.12
C ALA A 43 4.44 -4.95 -26.57
N LEU A 44 3.86 -5.97 -25.93
CA LEU A 44 4.50 -7.29 -25.89
C LEU A 44 5.08 -7.60 -27.28
N PRO A 45 6.29 -8.15 -27.39
CA PRO A 45 6.79 -8.57 -28.68
C PRO A 45 5.79 -9.54 -29.29
N SER A 46 5.17 -9.12 -30.40
CA SER A 46 4.40 -10.01 -31.26
C SER A 46 5.28 -11.23 -31.55
N PRO A 47 4.75 -12.47 -31.54
CA PRO A 47 5.55 -13.68 -31.77
C PRO A 47 6.32 -13.69 -33.10
N GLN A 48 6.01 -12.73 -33.98
CA GLN A 48 6.56 -12.61 -35.33
C GLN A 48 7.70 -11.60 -35.46
N ASP A 49 7.89 -10.70 -34.49
CA ASP A 49 9.00 -9.75 -34.51
C ASP A 49 10.01 -10.10 -33.42
N ARG A 50 11.07 -10.82 -33.81
CA ARG A 50 12.48 -10.60 -33.43
C ARG A 50 13.29 -11.89 -33.57
N ILE A 51 14.09 -11.90 -34.63
CA ILE A 51 15.25 -12.78 -34.80
C ILE A 51 16.28 -12.35 -33.73
N SER A 52 16.15 -12.87 -32.51
CA SER A 52 17.21 -12.79 -31.50
C SER A 52 17.55 -14.22 -31.10
N SER A 53 18.71 -14.73 -31.53
CA SER A 53 19.10 -16.15 -31.42
C SER A 53 19.44 -16.61 -29.98
N GLY A 54 19.01 -15.85 -28.96
CA GLY A 54 19.27 -16.14 -27.55
C GLY A 54 18.21 -17.04 -26.91
N PRO A 55 18.57 -17.80 -25.85
CA PRO A 55 17.62 -18.57 -25.06
C PRO A 55 16.56 -17.67 -24.42
N GLN A 56 15.32 -18.16 -24.29
CA GLN A 56 14.17 -17.35 -23.88
C GLN A 56 14.35 -16.70 -22.50
N TRP A 57 15.00 -17.39 -21.56
CA TRP A 57 15.26 -16.85 -20.22
C TRP A 57 16.07 -15.54 -20.26
N ARG A 58 16.97 -15.36 -21.25
CA ARG A 58 17.71 -14.09 -21.41
C ARG A 58 16.77 -12.96 -21.79
N ARG A 59 15.82 -13.21 -22.70
CA ARG A 59 14.85 -12.20 -23.11
C ARG A 59 13.98 -11.75 -21.94
N VAL A 60 13.55 -12.71 -21.11
CA VAL A 60 12.77 -12.41 -19.90
C VAL A 60 13.60 -11.66 -18.86
N ALA A 61 14.88 -12.02 -18.71
CA ALA A 61 15.80 -11.31 -17.84
C ALA A 61 16.05 -9.87 -18.30
N ASP A 62 16.29 -9.66 -19.60
CA ASP A 62 16.44 -8.33 -20.21
C ASP A 62 15.18 -7.48 -19.96
N GLU A 63 13.99 -8.06 -20.14
CA GLU A 63 12.73 -7.36 -19.87
C GLU A 63 12.56 -6.98 -18.39
N ILE A 64 12.90 -7.88 -17.47
CA ILE A 64 12.83 -7.60 -16.02
C ILE A 64 13.85 -6.53 -15.63
N ASP A 65 15.07 -6.57 -16.16
CA ASP A 65 16.09 -5.57 -15.86
C ASP A 65 15.69 -4.19 -16.41
N ASP A 66 15.11 -4.15 -17.61
CA ASP A 66 14.53 -2.94 -18.20
C ASP A 66 13.40 -2.34 -17.33
N VAL A 67 12.45 -3.18 -16.88
CA VAL A 67 11.35 -2.75 -16.01
C VAL A 67 11.91 -2.24 -14.67
N ARG A 68 12.86 -2.98 -14.08
CA ARG A 68 13.53 -2.62 -12.83
C ARG A 68 14.27 -1.28 -12.94
N ALA A 69 15.00 -1.05 -14.04
CA ALA A 69 15.70 0.21 -14.28
C ALA A 69 14.72 1.38 -14.39
N ARG A 70 13.60 1.20 -15.11
CA ARG A 70 12.52 2.21 -15.17
C ARG A 70 11.93 2.50 -13.80
N PHE A 71 11.65 1.46 -13.01
CA PHE A 71 11.13 1.61 -11.66
C PHE A 71 12.08 2.41 -10.77
N ILE A 72 13.38 2.09 -10.78
CA ILE A 72 14.42 2.79 -10.00
C ILE A 72 14.48 4.27 -10.36
N ASN A 73 14.45 4.58 -11.66
CA ASN A 73 14.56 5.95 -12.16
C ASN A 73 13.30 6.79 -11.85
N HIS A 74 12.13 6.16 -11.90
CA HIS A 74 10.86 6.84 -11.65
C HIS A 74 10.53 6.98 -10.16
N ASN A 75 10.99 6.05 -9.33
CA ASN A 75 10.73 6.03 -7.89
C ASN A 75 12.06 6.20 -7.12
N PRO A 76 12.53 7.44 -6.89
CA PRO A 76 13.80 7.69 -6.20
C PRO A 76 13.74 7.27 -4.72
N ILE A 77 14.91 7.08 -4.11
CA ILE A 77 15.03 6.79 -2.68
C ILE A 77 14.64 8.05 -1.89
N GLY A 78 13.60 7.96 -1.05
CA GLY A 78 13.13 9.07 -0.23
C GLY A 78 11.62 9.04 -0.04
N PHE A 79 11.04 10.17 0.40
CA PHE A 79 9.59 10.34 0.45
C PHE A 79 9.08 10.53 -0.98
N HIS A 80 8.51 9.47 -1.56
CA HIS A 80 7.77 9.54 -2.82
C HIS A 80 6.28 9.40 -2.53
N PRO A 81 5.42 10.29 -3.03
CA PRO A 81 4.00 10.33 -2.64
C PRO A 81 3.23 9.07 -3.05
N ARG A 82 3.75 8.28 -4.01
CA ARG A 82 3.09 7.09 -4.54
C ARG A 82 3.78 5.76 -4.19
N CYS A 83 5.02 5.80 -3.69
CA CYS A 83 5.80 4.59 -3.42
C CYS A 83 6.60 4.79 -2.12
N SER A 84 6.25 4.03 -1.08
CA SER A 84 7.01 4.12 0.17
C SER A 84 8.43 3.56 -0.01
N SER A 85 9.37 3.96 0.84
CA SER A 85 10.73 3.41 0.83
C SER A 85 10.75 1.89 1.07
N VAL A 86 9.81 1.40 1.88
CA VAL A 86 9.62 -0.03 2.19
C VAL A 86 9.14 -0.78 0.96
N ASP A 87 8.09 -0.29 0.28
CA ASP A 87 7.55 -0.91 -0.93
C ASP A 87 8.57 -0.89 -2.05
N ARG A 88 9.27 0.23 -2.22
CA ARG A 88 10.36 0.37 -3.17
C ARG A 88 11.43 -0.71 -2.92
N SER A 89 11.83 -0.90 -1.67
CA SER A 89 12.80 -1.94 -1.31
C SER A 89 12.28 -3.35 -1.63
N ALA A 90 11.03 -3.65 -1.26
CA ALA A 90 10.42 -4.95 -1.52
C ALA A 90 10.29 -5.25 -3.02
N VAL A 91 9.87 -4.28 -3.84
CA VAL A 91 9.81 -4.41 -5.30
C VAL A 91 11.19 -4.73 -5.88
N LEU A 92 12.24 -4.02 -5.44
CA LEU A 92 13.60 -4.31 -5.91
C LEU A 92 14.10 -5.68 -5.49
N VAL A 93 13.73 -6.16 -4.30
CA VAL A 93 14.04 -7.53 -3.86
C VAL A 93 13.42 -8.55 -4.81
N VAL A 94 12.14 -8.38 -5.17
CA VAL A 94 11.45 -9.27 -6.12
C VAL A 94 12.15 -9.28 -7.49
N TYR A 95 12.49 -8.10 -8.05
CA TYR A 95 13.20 -8.04 -9.33
C TYR A 95 14.58 -8.67 -9.26
N ASN A 96 15.37 -8.36 -8.24
CA ASN A 96 16.71 -8.92 -8.09
C ASN A 96 16.68 -10.44 -7.91
N GLU A 97 15.74 -10.96 -7.11
CA GLU A 97 15.56 -12.40 -6.94
C GLU A 97 15.19 -13.08 -8.27
N ALA A 98 14.26 -12.48 -9.02
CA ALA A 98 13.85 -13.02 -10.32
C ALA A 98 15.02 -13.08 -11.32
N LEU A 99 15.85 -12.04 -11.39
CA LEU A 99 17.03 -12.03 -12.26
C LEU A 99 18.00 -13.17 -11.91
N VAL A 100 18.20 -13.45 -10.62
CA VAL A 100 19.02 -14.59 -10.17
C VAL A 100 18.37 -15.93 -10.56
N LYS A 101 17.05 -16.06 -10.41
CA LYS A 101 16.31 -17.31 -10.70
C LYS A 101 16.17 -17.59 -12.19
N LEU A 102 16.28 -16.57 -13.04
CA LEU A 102 16.17 -16.71 -14.50
C LEU A 102 17.44 -17.27 -15.13
N GLU A 103 18.58 -17.18 -14.45
CA GLU A 103 19.83 -17.72 -14.97
C GLU A 103 19.67 -19.22 -15.22
N HIS A 104 19.74 -19.61 -16.50
CA HIS A 104 19.54 -21.00 -16.96
C HIS A 104 18.14 -21.60 -16.71
N ALA A 105 17.12 -20.77 -16.45
CA ALA A 105 15.75 -21.26 -16.35
C ALA A 105 15.26 -21.88 -17.67
N SER A 106 14.39 -22.88 -17.57
CA SER A 106 13.69 -23.40 -18.75
C SER A 106 12.78 -22.33 -19.34
N ASN A 107 12.43 -22.45 -20.62
CA ASN A 107 11.52 -21.52 -21.30
C ASN A 107 10.18 -21.36 -20.56
N ILE A 108 9.63 -22.46 -20.04
CA ILE A 108 8.36 -22.48 -19.30
C ILE A 108 8.53 -21.78 -17.94
N ASP A 109 9.62 -22.08 -17.23
CA ASP A 109 9.87 -21.50 -15.91
C ASP A 109 10.16 -20.01 -16.01
N ALA A 110 10.86 -19.55 -17.06
CA ALA A 110 11.10 -18.14 -17.29
C ALA A 110 9.79 -17.34 -17.43
N ILE A 111 8.81 -17.86 -18.19
CA ILE A 111 7.49 -17.23 -18.30
C ILE A 111 6.78 -17.21 -16.93
N LYS A 112 6.83 -18.31 -16.18
CA LYS A 112 6.18 -18.39 -14.86
C LYS A 112 6.81 -17.41 -13.87
N ILE A 113 8.14 -17.30 -13.85
CA ILE A 113 8.86 -16.33 -13.03
C ILE A 113 8.41 -14.91 -13.39
N TYR A 114 8.33 -14.57 -14.68
CA TYR A 114 7.86 -13.24 -15.11
C TYR A 114 6.43 -12.92 -14.62
N LEU A 115 5.51 -13.88 -14.77
CA LEU A 115 4.13 -13.71 -14.29
C LEU A 115 4.07 -13.57 -12.76
N GLU A 116 4.92 -14.30 -12.04
CA GLU A 116 5.03 -14.21 -10.59
C GLU A 116 5.59 -12.84 -10.15
N VAL A 117 6.63 -12.33 -10.83
CA VAL A 117 7.16 -10.97 -10.62
C VAL A 117 6.05 -9.95 -10.76
N LYS A 118 5.31 -9.98 -11.89
CA LYS A 118 4.24 -9.02 -12.15
C LYS A 118 3.19 -9.06 -11.05
N THR A 119 2.75 -10.26 -10.68
CA THR A 119 1.75 -10.48 -9.63
C THR A 119 2.21 -9.95 -8.26
N LYS A 120 3.47 -10.23 -7.87
CA LYS A 120 4.04 -9.80 -6.59
C LYS A 120 4.28 -8.30 -6.54
N VAL A 121 4.83 -7.71 -7.60
CA VAL A 121 5.03 -6.25 -7.69
C VAL A 121 3.69 -5.52 -7.66
N SER A 122 2.68 -6.02 -8.38
CA SER A 122 1.32 -5.45 -8.31
C SER A 122 0.73 -5.52 -6.91
N THR A 123 0.97 -6.59 -6.14
CA THR A 123 0.55 -6.67 -4.74
C THR A 123 1.27 -5.65 -3.86
N ILE A 124 2.60 -5.55 -3.97
CA ILE A 124 3.39 -4.59 -3.18
C ILE A 124 2.99 -3.14 -3.49
N LEU A 125 2.63 -2.84 -4.73
CA LEU A 125 2.27 -1.47 -5.16
C LEU A 125 0.78 -1.15 -5.02
N ASP A 126 0.00 -2.03 -4.39
CA ASP A 126 -1.46 -1.89 -4.20
C ASP A 126 -2.27 -1.82 -5.49
N LEU A 127 -1.71 -2.30 -6.60
CA LEU A 127 -2.38 -2.35 -7.89
C LEU A 127 -3.39 -3.49 -7.98
N ARG A 128 -3.34 -4.43 -7.01
CA ARG A 128 -4.31 -5.51 -6.86
C ARG A 128 -4.51 -5.83 -5.39
N GLU A 129 -5.75 -6.14 -5.02
CA GLU A 129 -6.05 -6.70 -3.70
C GLU A 129 -5.51 -8.13 -3.59
N ALA A 130 -4.78 -8.42 -2.51
CA ALA A 130 -4.26 -9.75 -2.21
C ALA A 130 -4.88 -10.27 -0.92
N LYS A 131 -5.66 -11.35 -1.01
CA LYS A 131 -6.25 -11.99 0.17
C LYS A 131 -5.20 -12.78 0.95
N PRO A 132 -5.39 -13.03 2.26
CA PRO A 132 -4.44 -13.79 3.07
C PRO A 132 -4.12 -15.20 2.55
N ASP A 133 -5.03 -15.81 1.79
CA ASP A 133 -4.89 -17.15 1.18
C ASP A 133 -4.26 -17.13 -0.22
N ASP A 134 -3.91 -15.94 -0.75
CA ASP A 134 -3.34 -15.79 -2.08
C ASP A 134 -1.94 -16.42 -2.20
N ALA A 135 -1.64 -16.97 -3.37
CA ALA A 135 -0.44 -17.78 -3.62
C ALA A 135 0.87 -16.99 -3.45
N VAL A 136 0.82 -15.66 -3.58
CA VAL A 136 2.00 -14.79 -3.38
C VAL A 136 2.58 -14.87 -1.97
N PHE A 137 1.80 -15.33 -0.99
CA PHE A 137 2.22 -15.44 0.41
C PHE A 137 2.79 -16.83 0.79
N TYR A 138 2.78 -17.82 -0.10
CA TYR A 138 3.13 -19.20 0.25
C TYR A 138 4.20 -19.81 -0.66
N ILE A 139 5.02 -20.71 -0.09
CA ILE A 139 6.13 -21.35 -0.82
C ILE A 139 5.64 -22.40 -1.83
N LYS A 140 4.49 -23.05 -1.59
CA LYS A 140 4.08 -24.32 -2.24
C LYS A 140 4.10 -24.32 -3.78
N SER A 141 3.98 -23.16 -4.43
CA SER A 141 3.95 -23.05 -5.90
C SER A 141 4.78 -21.88 -6.43
N ALA A 142 5.67 -21.32 -5.63
CA ALA A 142 6.37 -20.08 -5.93
C ALA A 142 7.81 -20.35 -6.40
N PHE A 143 8.23 -19.70 -7.48
CA PHE A 143 9.63 -19.64 -7.90
C PHE A 143 10.42 -18.59 -7.12
N LEU A 144 9.73 -17.55 -6.64
CA LEU A 144 10.29 -16.45 -5.85
C LEU A 144 9.86 -16.57 -4.39
N SER A 145 10.58 -15.91 -3.50
CA SER A 145 10.29 -15.90 -2.07
C SER A 145 8.90 -15.31 -1.80
N PRO A 146 8.11 -15.89 -0.88
CA PRO A 146 6.77 -15.41 -0.57
C PRO A 146 6.81 -13.97 -0.05
N LEU A 147 5.79 -13.19 -0.38
CA LEU A 147 5.62 -11.84 0.14
C LEU A 147 5.31 -11.86 1.63
N GLU A 148 5.69 -10.79 2.32
CA GLU A 148 5.38 -10.65 3.73
C GLU A 148 3.88 -10.40 3.97
N PRO A 149 3.32 -10.86 5.10
CA PRO A 149 1.89 -10.78 5.41
C PRO A 149 1.28 -9.38 5.48
N HIS A 150 2.08 -8.32 5.69
CA HIS A 150 1.53 -6.96 5.79
C HIS A 150 0.95 -6.45 4.47
N TYR A 151 1.34 -7.06 3.35
CA TYR A 151 0.77 -6.81 2.03
C TYR A 151 -0.59 -7.51 1.79
N ALA A 152 -1.01 -8.42 2.67
CA ALA A 152 -2.32 -9.06 2.58
C ALA A 152 -3.43 -8.14 3.06
N GLN A 153 -4.65 -8.30 2.55
CA GLN A 153 -5.82 -7.54 2.96
C GLN A 153 -6.31 -7.92 4.38
N PRO A 154 -6.58 -6.95 5.26
CA PRO A 154 -6.36 -5.51 5.05
C PRO A 154 -4.90 -5.15 5.01
N ARG A 155 -4.50 -4.36 4.02
CA ARG A 155 -3.12 -3.90 3.95
C ARG A 155 -2.81 -3.08 5.20
N LEU A 156 -1.72 -3.41 5.90
CA LEU A 156 -1.37 -2.76 7.17
C LEU A 156 -0.41 -1.59 7.00
N ASP A 157 -0.27 -1.07 5.78
CA ASP A 157 0.55 0.08 5.49
C ASP A 157 -0.28 1.30 5.11
N TYR A 158 0.26 2.44 5.54
CA TYR A 158 0.15 3.85 5.15
C TYR A 158 -1.15 4.48 4.60
N TYR A 159 -2.07 3.75 3.97
CA TYR A 159 -3.26 4.35 3.34
C TYR A 159 -4.44 4.54 4.29
N ASP A 160 -4.36 4.02 5.52
CA ASP A 160 -5.33 4.26 6.58
C ASP A 160 -4.78 5.30 7.57
N ARG A 161 -4.28 6.44 7.06
CA ARG A 161 -3.91 7.60 7.89
C ARG A 161 -5.16 8.20 8.53
N GLY A 162 -5.68 7.54 9.56
CA GLY A 162 -6.44 8.20 10.59
C GLY A 162 -5.56 9.29 11.20
N PHE A 163 -6.08 10.53 11.19
CA PHE A 163 -5.49 11.75 11.73
C PHE A 163 -4.62 11.55 12.98
N SER A 164 -3.29 11.45 12.81
CA SER A 164 -2.28 12.06 13.69
C SER A 164 -0.87 11.73 13.19
N ASP A 165 0.02 12.71 13.35
CA ASP A 165 1.43 12.63 12.98
C ASP A 165 2.15 11.47 13.70
N GLY A 166 2.82 10.62 12.93
CA GLY A 166 3.95 9.82 13.44
C GLY A 166 3.61 8.54 14.22
N ASP A 167 2.45 7.92 14.01
CA ASP A 167 2.16 6.67 14.71
C ASP A 167 2.88 5.46 14.07
N ASP A 168 3.94 4.99 14.74
CA ASP A 168 4.65 3.71 14.49
C ASP A 168 3.71 2.47 14.57
N SER A 169 2.42 2.67 14.86
CA SER A 169 1.41 1.63 14.98
C SER A 169 1.34 0.72 13.76
N PHE A 170 1.47 1.25 12.53
CA PHE A 170 1.43 0.44 11.31
C PHE A 170 2.62 -0.50 11.16
N TYR A 171 3.84 -0.01 11.42
CA TYR A 171 5.03 -0.85 11.44
C TYR A 171 4.89 -1.94 12.52
N ARG A 172 4.43 -1.58 13.73
CA ARG A 172 4.19 -2.52 14.82
C ARG A 172 3.07 -3.52 14.49
N SER A 173 2.02 -3.10 13.80
CA SER A 173 0.93 -3.96 13.34
C SER A 173 1.38 -4.93 12.26
N GLY A 174 2.19 -4.49 11.29
CA GLY A 174 2.80 -5.35 10.29
C GLY A 174 3.70 -6.41 10.92
N ILE A 175 4.59 -6.00 11.84
CA ILE A 175 5.44 -6.92 12.62
C ILE A 175 4.59 -7.88 13.47
N GLY A 176 3.54 -7.38 14.12
CA GLY A 176 2.61 -8.19 14.91
C GLY A 176 1.92 -9.26 14.06
N ARG A 177 1.39 -8.89 12.89
CA ARG A 177 0.81 -9.83 11.93
C ARG A 177 1.82 -10.88 11.50
N LEU A 178 3.03 -10.47 11.11
CA LEU A 178 4.09 -11.39 10.72
C LEU A 178 4.40 -12.42 11.83
N VAL A 179 4.48 -11.98 13.08
CA VAL A 179 4.71 -12.87 14.23
C VAL A 179 3.57 -13.87 14.40
N GLU A 180 2.32 -13.42 14.36
CA GLU A 180 1.16 -14.31 14.50
C GLU A 180 1.04 -15.31 13.34
N TRP A 181 1.29 -14.87 12.11
CA TRP A 181 1.29 -15.76 10.95
C TRP A 181 2.40 -16.80 11.02
N ARG A 182 3.60 -16.43 11.49
CA ARG A 182 4.70 -17.37 11.72
C ARG A 182 4.35 -18.41 12.79
N LYS A 183 3.63 -18.04 13.86
CA LYS A 183 3.12 -19.02 14.84
C LYS A 183 2.18 -20.05 14.19
N GLY A 184 1.39 -19.63 13.20
CA GLY A 184 0.52 -20.49 12.41
C GLY A 184 1.22 -21.32 11.32
N GLY A 185 2.55 -21.24 11.18
CA GLY A 185 3.32 -22.04 10.22
C GLY A 185 3.57 -21.39 8.86
N TRP A 186 3.28 -20.08 8.71
CA TRP A 186 3.67 -19.31 7.53
C TRP A 186 5.21 -19.31 7.36
N PRO A 187 5.76 -19.38 6.12
CA PRO A 187 5.07 -19.36 4.81
C PRO A 187 4.70 -20.74 4.25
N ASN A 188 4.86 -21.80 5.03
CA ASN A 188 4.60 -23.16 4.55
C ASN A 188 3.12 -23.56 4.66
N ILE A 189 2.40 -22.95 5.61
CA ILE A 189 1.03 -23.27 5.98
C ILE A 189 0.22 -21.98 6.07
N TYR A 190 -1.04 -22.04 5.61
CA TYR A 190 -2.02 -20.96 5.76
C TYR A 190 -2.35 -20.75 7.25
N PRO A 191 -2.09 -19.57 7.84
CA PRO A 191 -2.26 -19.34 9.27
C PRO A 191 -3.72 -18.98 9.61
N ALA A 192 -4.63 -19.95 9.45
CA ALA A 192 -6.08 -19.75 9.57
C ALA A 192 -6.50 -19.06 10.88
N GLU A 193 -5.98 -19.53 12.02
CA GLU A 193 -6.33 -18.98 13.34
C GLU A 193 -5.91 -17.52 13.51
N ALA A 194 -4.75 -17.14 12.95
CA ALA A 194 -4.25 -15.77 13.02
C ALA A 194 -5.12 -14.84 12.18
N VAL A 195 -5.48 -15.27 10.96
CA VAL A 195 -6.36 -14.52 10.06
C VAL A 195 -7.75 -14.35 10.66
N GLU A 196 -8.36 -15.41 11.19
CA GLU A 196 -9.68 -15.35 11.83
C GLU A 196 -9.69 -14.42 13.05
N ARG A 197 -8.63 -14.47 13.88
CA ARG A 197 -8.51 -13.59 15.04
C ARG A 197 -8.45 -12.12 14.61
N GLU A 198 -7.70 -11.85 13.55
CA GLU A 198 -7.58 -10.50 13.00
C GLU A 198 -8.92 -9.99 12.45
N MET A 199 -9.63 -10.82 11.66
CA MET A 199 -10.96 -10.49 11.15
C MET A 199 -11.94 -10.16 12.28
N ARG A 200 -11.98 -11.01 13.32
CA ARG A 200 -12.88 -10.82 14.48
C ARG A 200 -12.56 -9.54 15.24
N GLU A 201 -11.29 -9.24 15.47
CA GLU A 201 -10.89 -8.00 16.15
C GLU A 201 -11.26 -6.76 15.31
N ARG A 202 -11.19 -6.86 13.99
CA ARG A 202 -11.60 -5.78 13.09
C ARG A 202 -13.10 -5.55 13.09
N GLU A 203 -13.91 -6.61 13.04
CA GLU A 203 -15.37 -6.54 13.18
C GLU A 203 -15.77 -5.92 14.53
N ARG A 204 -15.04 -6.27 15.61
CA ARG A 204 -15.23 -5.66 16.93
C ARG A 204 -14.93 -4.17 16.92
N ARG A 205 -13.86 -3.72 16.25
CA ARG A 205 -13.55 -2.28 16.14
C ARG A 205 -14.56 -1.53 15.28
N ALA A 206 -14.94 -2.10 14.14
CA ALA A 206 -15.93 -1.51 13.25
C ALA A 206 -17.28 -1.33 13.95
N SER A 207 -17.71 -2.31 14.75
CA SER A 207 -18.95 -2.22 15.53
C SER A 207 -18.88 -1.17 16.65
N MET A 208 -17.74 -1.00 17.34
CA MET A 208 -17.58 0.08 18.33
C MET A 208 -17.55 1.47 17.69
N SER A 209 -16.89 1.63 16.54
CA SER A 209 -16.83 2.91 15.81
C SER A 209 -18.23 3.38 15.36
N LEU A 210 -19.09 2.45 14.91
CA LEU A 210 -20.48 2.77 14.57
C LEU A 210 -21.30 3.25 15.77
N ILE A 211 -21.04 2.72 16.96
CA ILE A 211 -21.73 3.09 18.20
C ILE A 211 -21.31 4.50 18.65
N GLU A 212 -20.03 4.85 18.53
CA GLU A 212 -19.53 6.19 18.88
C GLU A 212 -20.09 7.28 17.95
N ILE A 213 -20.17 7.01 16.64
CA ILE A 213 -20.72 7.97 15.66
C ILE A 213 -22.22 8.20 15.89
N HIS A 214 -23.00 7.15 16.19
CA HIS A 214 -24.44 7.31 16.50
C HIS A 214 -24.69 7.88 17.90
N GLY A 215 -23.80 7.67 18.87
CA GLY A 215 -23.92 8.20 20.22
C GLY A 215 -23.82 9.73 20.26
N ASP A 216 -22.86 10.30 19.52
CA ASP A 216 -22.64 11.75 19.47
C ASP A 216 -23.74 12.50 18.71
N ASP A 217 -24.30 11.91 17.64
CA ASP A 217 -25.43 12.51 16.90
C ASP A 217 -26.75 12.44 17.69
N LEU A 218 -26.99 11.37 18.46
CA LEU A 218 -28.14 11.27 19.36
C LEU A 218 -28.04 12.23 20.55
N LEU A 219 -26.85 12.44 21.10
CA LEU A 219 -26.62 13.41 22.16
C LEU A 219 -26.79 14.85 21.66
N LYS A 220 -26.30 15.17 20.46
CA LYS A 220 -26.54 16.49 19.83
C LYS A 220 -28.02 16.75 19.55
N ALA A 221 -28.77 15.73 19.10
CA ALA A 221 -30.21 15.84 18.86
C ALA A 221 -31.03 16.05 20.14
N GLN A 222 -30.57 15.55 21.29
CA GLN A 222 -31.24 15.76 22.59
C GLN A 222 -30.90 17.10 23.26
N THR A 223 -29.77 17.70 22.91
CA THR A 223 -29.36 19.03 23.41
C THR A 223 -29.80 20.20 22.52
N ALA A 224 -30.42 19.94 21.37
CA ALA A 224 -30.99 20.97 20.52
C ALA A 224 -32.18 21.64 21.25
N ASN A 225 -31.95 22.85 21.75
CA ASN A 225 -32.99 23.67 22.37
C ASN A 225 -34.00 24.07 21.28
N PRO A 226 -35.32 23.87 21.47
CA PRO A 226 -36.34 24.21 20.47
C PRO A 226 -36.34 25.69 20.03
N LEU A 227 -35.66 26.56 20.78
CA LEU A 227 -35.47 27.99 20.47
C LEU A 227 -34.41 28.30 19.40
N ASP A 228 -33.61 27.31 18.99
CA ASP A 228 -32.54 27.49 17.98
C ASP A 228 -32.97 27.09 16.56
N TRP A 229 -34.22 26.65 16.41
CA TRP A 229 -34.88 26.56 15.09
C TRP A 229 -35.39 27.95 14.75
N GLY A 230 -34.57 28.65 13.98
CA GLY A 230 -34.74 30.05 13.59
C GLY A 230 -36.18 30.46 13.35
N GLU A 231 -36.55 31.54 14.03
CA GLU A 231 -37.50 32.58 13.63
C GLU A 231 -38.01 32.35 12.20
N GLU A 232 -39.26 31.88 12.09
CA GLU A 232 -39.97 31.74 10.83
C GLU A 232 -39.83 33.05 10.05
N VAL A 233 -39.06 33.03 8.98
CA VAL A 233 -38.97 34.15 8.06
C VAL A 233 -40.30 34.19 7.32
N ASP A 234 -41.25 34.93 7.87
CA ASP A 234 -42.49 35.30 7.20
C ASP A 234 -42.11 35.80 5.80
N ALA A 235 -42.57 35.07 4.78
CA ALA A 235 -42.42 35.45 3.40
C ALA A 235 -43.21 36.75 3.18
N ASP A 236 -42.54 37.90 3.33
CA ASP A 236 -43.11 39.20 3.00
C ASP A 236 -43.45 39.23 1.50
N SER A 237 -44.75 39.10 1.22
CA SER A 237 -45.32 39.04 -0.13
C SER A 237 -45.11 40.33 -0.94
N ASN A 238 -44.59 41.40 -0.34
CA ASN A 238 -44.40 42.69 -1.00
C ASN A 238 -42.95 43.02 -1.37
N ARG A 239 -41.99 42.09 -1.26
CA ARG A 239 -40.61 42.37 -1.66
C ARG A 239 -40.45 42.31 -3.20
N PRO A 240 -40.19 43.43 -3.91
CA PRO A 240 -39.94 43.38 -5.34
C PRO A 240 -38.55 42.80 -5.61
N TRP A 241 -38.51 41.77 -6.45
CA TRP A 241 -37.28 41.18 -6.97
C TRP A 241 -36.50 42.25 -7.75
N ARG A 242 -35.28 42.53 -7.33
CA ARG A 242 -34.28 43.26 -8.11
C ARG A 242 -33.08 42.36 -8.35
#